data_AF-A0ABD3Q1L5-F1
#
_entry.id   AF-A0ABD3Q1L5-F1
#
_cell.length_a   1.000
_cell.length_b   1.000
_cell.length_c   1.000
_cell.angle_alpha   90.00
_cell.angle_beta   90.00
_cell.angle_gamma   90.00
#
_symmetry.space_group_name_H-M   'P 1'
#
loop_
_entity.id
_entity.type
_entity.pdbx_description
1 polymer ?
#
loop_
_entity_poly.entity_id
_entity_poly.type
_entity_poly.pdbx_seq_one_letter_code
_entity_poly.pdbx_strand_id
1 'polypeptide(L)'
;MFIEPDYVDYFYEDLIPNLHYIPASLENITDVARYVVDPNNDEEMRNVVKAANSWCTRTVTEEVLVRDAMFQLEELESALVAYNERTNWMDDWSQFMMAGVVDDWVECSVDT
;
A
#
# COMPACT_ATOMS: atom_id res chain seq x y z
N MET A 1 -15.74 -1.79 17.19
CA MET A 1 -15.14 -1.13 16.02
C MET A 1 -13.62 -1.29 16.05
N PHE A 2 -13.00 -2.08 15.15
CA PHE A 2 -11.53 -2.26 15.11
C PHE A 2 -10.82 -0.93 14.80
N ILE A 3 -9.58 -0.77 15.26
CA ILE A 3 -8.70 0.30 14.77
C ILE A 3 -8.24 -0.15 13.38
N GLU A 4 -9.03 0.19 12.36
CA GLU A 4 -8.58 0.11 10.98
C GLU A 4 -7.65 1.30 10.72
N PRO A 5 -6.52 1.10 10.03
CA PRO A 5 -5.64 2.21 9.72
C PRO A 5 -6.32 3.11 8.68
N ASP A 6 -6.32 4.42 8.96
CA ASP A 6 -6.83 5.43 8.01
C ASP A 6 -6.03 5.47 6.69
N TYR A 7 -4.82 4.91 6.71
CA TYR A 7 -3.93 4.77 5.56
C TYR A 7 -3.41 3.32 5.50
N VAL A 8 -3.74 2.62 4.41
CA VAL A 8 -3.21 1.29 4.11
C VAL A 8 -2.13 1.41 3.03
N ASP A 9 -0.96 0.85 3.30
CA ASP A 9 0.04 0.60 2.26
C ASP A 9 -0.40 -0.59 1.39
N TYR A 10 0.17 -0.68 0.18
CA TYR A 10 -0.21 -1.70 -0.80
C TYR A 10 -0.01 -3.15 -0.32
N PHE A 11 0.86 -3.37 0.67
CA PHE A 11 1.14 -4.67 1.28
C PHE A 11 0.25 -4.99 2.50
N TYR A 12 -0.70 -4.13 2.85
CA TYR A 12 -1.55 -4.32 4.03
C TYR A 12 -2.38 -5.60 3.95
N GLU A 13 -2.81 -6.01 2.76
CA GLU A 13 -3.59 -7.25 2.56
C GLU A 13 -2.81 -8.52 2.90
N ASP A 14 -1.47 -8.47 2.89
CA ASP A 14 -0.61 -9.60 3.26
C ASP A 14 -0.46 -9.74 4.79
N LEU A 15 -0.90 -8.75 5.57
CA LEU A 15 -0.80 -8.76 7.02
C LEU A 15 -2.01 -9.45 7.66
N ILE A 16 -1.78 -10.62 8.24
CA ILE A 16 -2.83 -11.45 8.84
C ILE A 16 -2.93 -11.20 10.36
N PRO A 17 -4.12 -10.88 10.88
CA PRO A 17 -4.35 -10.74 12.32
C PRO A 17 -3.96 -12.00 13.10
N ASN A 18 -3.39 -11.82 14.30
CA ASN A 18 -2.85 -12.85 15.20
C ASN A 18 -1.69 -13.68 14.63
N LEU A 19 -1.25 -13.40 13.40
CA LEU A 19 -0.02 -13.95 12.83
C LEU A 19 1.07 -12.88 12.75
N HIS A 20 0.75 -11.74 12.14
CA HIS A 20 1.71 -10.64 11.93
C HIS A 20 1.51 -9.48 12.92
N TYR A 21 0.32 -9.34 13.52
CA TYR A 21 0.02 -8.31 14.51
C TYR A 21 -1.15 -8.72 15.40
N ILE A 22 -1.34 -8.05 16.54
CA ILE A 22 -2.50 -8.26 17.41
C ILE A 22 -3.58 -7.20 17.08
N PRO A 23 -4.77 -7.61 16.64
CA PRO A 23 -5.83 -6.67 16.31
C PRO A 23 -6.40 -6.03 17.58
N ALA A 24 -6.60 -4.72 17.54
CA ALA A 24 -7.20 -3.96 18.63
C ALA A 24 -8.25 -2.99 18.12
N SER A 25 -9.16 -2.61 18.99
CA SER A 25 -10.17 -1.55 18.86
C SER A 25 -9.97 -0.53 19.96
N LEU A 26 -10.52 0.69 19.80
CA LEU A 26 -10.61 1.63 20.93
C LEU A 26 -11.41 1.05 22.10
N GLU A 27 -12.36 0.15 21.81
CA GLU A 27 -13.20 -0.52 22.79
C GLU A 27 -12.44 -1.57 23.62
N ASN A 28 -11.41 -2.23 23.06
CA ASN A 28 -10.72 -3.34 23.71
C ASN A 28 -9.22 -3.10 23.95
N ILE A 29 -8.68 -1.92 23.61
CA ILE A 29 -7.24 -1.65 23.63
C ILE A 29 -6.61 -1.92 25.00
N THR A 30 -7.34 -1.68 26.08
CA THR A 30 -6.85 -1.94 27.45
C THR A 30 -6.72 -3.43 27.73
N ASP A 31 -7.65 -4.24 27.26
CA ASP A 31 -7.63 -5.69 27.46
C ASP A 31 -6.61 -6.35 26.54
N VAL A 32 -6.49 -5.89 25.30
CA VAL A 32 -5.41 -6.31 24.38
C VAL A 32 -4.04 -5.95 24.96
N ALA A 33 -3.86 -4.73 25.48
CA ALA A 33 -2.59 -4.34 26.09
C ALA A 33 -2.24 -5.23 27.29
N ARG A 34 -3.22 -5.55 28.15
CA ARG A 34 -3.03 -6.50 29.26
C ARG A 34 -2.67 -7.89 28.76
N TYR A 35 -3.36 -8.38 27.73
CA TYR A 35 -3.12 -9.68 27.13
C TYR A 35 -1.68 -9.80 26.60
N VAL A 36 -1.20 -8.78 25.88
CA VAL A 36 0.12 -8.75 25.25
C VAL A 36 1.26 -8.71 26.28
N VAL A 37 1.06 -8.09 27.44
CA VAL A 37 2.09 -7.99 28.49
C VAL A 37 2.00 -9.08 29.56
N ASP A 38 0.99 -9.95 29.48
CA ASP A 38 0.82 -11.06 30.43
C ASP A 38 1.89 -12.14 30.16
N PRO A 39 2.75 -12.48 31.15
CA PRO A 39 3.78 -13.50 30.98
C PRO A 39 3.26 -14.88 30.56
N ASN A 40 1.98 -15.18 30.81
CA ASN A 40 1.36 -16.43 30.36
C ASN A 40 1.22 -16.50 28.84
N ASN A 41 1.23 -15.35 28.15
CA ASN A 41 1.09 -15.24 26.69
C ASN A 41 2.42 -14.92 25.99
N ASP A 42 3.53 -14.86 26.73
CA ASP A 42 4.86 -14.48 26.21
C ASP A 42 5.29 -15.31 24.99
N GLU A 43 5.04 -16.62 25.01
CA GLU A 43 5.40 -17.51 23.91
C GLU A 43 4.63 -17.15 22.64
N GLU A 44 3.34 -16.89 22.75
CA GLU A 44 2.49 -16.47 21.64
C GLU A 44 2.96 -15.12 21.08
N MET A 45 3.22 -14.14 21.95
CA MET A 45 3.68 -12.82 21.52
C MET A 45 5.03 -12.88 20.82
N ARG A 46 5.95 -13.75 21.29
CA ARG A 46 7.22 -14.02 20.60
C ARG A 46 7.00 -14.62 19.22
N ASN A 47 6.02 -15.50 19.05
CA ASN A 47 5.71 -16.11 17.76
C ASN A 47 5.14 -15.08 16.77
N VAL A 48 4.24 -14.21 17.22
CA VAL A 48 3.71 -13.10 16.41
C VAL A 48 4.83 -12.16 15.96
N VAL A 49 5.71 -11.73 16.89
CA VAL A 49 6.85 -10.87 16.56
C VAL A 49 7.82 -11.54 15.57
N LYS A 50 8.09 -12.84 15.74
CA LYS A 50 8.94 -13.59 14.80
C LYS A 50 8.33 -13.67 13.42
N ALA A 51 7.04 -13.96 13.31
CA ALA A 51 6.33 -14.06 12.05
C ALA A 51 6.31 -12.69 11.33
N ALA A 52 5.98 -11.62 12.06
CA ALA A 52 6.03 -10.25 11.56
C ALA A 52 7.42 -9.87 11.02
N ASN A 53 8.48 -10.11 11.81
CA ASN A 53 9.85 -9.82 11.39
C ASN A 53 10.27 -10.65 10.17
N SER A 54 9.87 -11.92 10.12
CA SER A 54 10.17 -12.79 8.99
C SER A 54 9.48 -12.32 7.72
N TRP A 55 8.24 -11.85 7.82
CA TRP A 55 7.52 -11.26 6.70
C TRP A 55 8.19 -9.97 6.24
N CYS A 56 8.49 -9.03 7.15
CA CYS A 56 9.16 -7.78 6.80
C CYS A 56 10.50 -8.00 6.10
N THR A 57 11.32 -8.94 6.60
CA THR A 57 12.64 -9.25 6.02
C THR A 57 12.54 -9.83 4.61
N ARG A 58 11.42 -10.47 4.27
CA ARG A 58 11.20 -11.09 2.96
C ARG A 58 10.53 -10.14 1.98
N THR A 59 9.57 -9.35 2.44
CA THR A 59 8.66 -8.60 1.58
C THR A 59 9.01 -7.12 1.52
N VAL A 60 9.49 -6.53 2.62
CA VAL A 60 9.83 -5.09 2.69
C VAL A 60 11.33 -4.93 2.40
N THR A 61 11.73 -5.33 1.21
CA THR A 61 13.09 -5.14 0.70
C THR A 61 13.07 -4.28 -0.55
N GLU A 62 14.14 -3.53 -0.82
CA GLU A 62 14.23 -2.66 -2.00
C GLU A 62 13.92 -3.43 -3.30
N GLU A 63 14.45 -4.64 -3.45
CA GLU A 63 14.23 -5.47 -4.64
C GLU A 63 12.75 -5.84 -4.82
N VAL A 64 12.08 -6.23 -3.74
CA VAL A 64 10.65 -6.59 -3.79
C VAL A 64 9.79 -5.35 -4.04
N LEU A 65 10.08 -4.23 -3.37
CA LEU A 65 9.38 -2.96 -3.59
C LEU A 65 9.47 -2.50 -5.05
N VAL A 66 10.66 -2.59 -5.67
CA VAL A 66 10.85 -2.22 -7.09
C VAL A 66 10.06 -3.16 -8.00
N ARG A 67 10.10 -4.48 -7.73
CA ARG A 67 9.36 -5.47 -8.52
C ARG A 67 7.85 -5.24 -8.42
N ASP A 68 7.34 -4.98 -7.22
CA ASP A 68 5.93 -4.71 -6.99
C ASP A 68 5.51 -3.41 -7.68
N ALA A 69 6.33 -2.34 -7.59
CA ALA A 69 6.06 -1.10 -8.29
C ALA A 69 5.99 -1.27 -9.82
N MET A 70 6.89 -2.07 -10.40
CA MET A 70 6.85 -2.40 -11.82
C MET A 70 5.56 -3.16 -12.18
N PHE A 71 5.20 -4.17 -11.39
CA PHE A 71 3.97 -4.93 -11.61
C PHE A 71 2.72 -4.04 -11.57
N GLN A 72 2.64 -3.12 -10.61
CA GLN A 72 1.52 -2.18 -10.52
C GLN A 72 1.45 -1.22 -11.73
N LEU A 73 2.59 -0.81 -12.27
CA LEU A 73 2.64 0.02 -13.48
C LEU A 73 2.18 -0.77 -14.72
N GLU A 74 2.55 -2.04 -14.84
CA GLU A 74 2.12 -2.94 -15.93
C GLU A 74 0.61 -3.21 -15.89
N GLU A 75 0.06 -3.42 -14.70
CA GLU A 75 -1.40 -3.57 -14.50
C GLU A 75 -2.14 -2.27 -14.86
N LEU A 76 -1.61 -1.12 -14.46
CA LEU A 76 -2.18 0.18 -14.83
C LEU A 76 -2.14 0.41 -16.35
N GLU A 77 -1.02 0.12 -17.00
CA GLU A 77 -0.89 0.20 -18.47
C GLU A 77 -1.94 -0.68 -19.14
N SER A 78 -2.06 -1.93 -18.70
CA SER A 78 -3.04 -2.88 -19.23
C SER A 78 -4.48 -2.37 -19.07
N ALA A 79 -4.80 -1.79 -17.91
CA ALA A 79 -6.10 -1.19 -17.66
C ALA A 79 -6.36 0.04 -18.55
N LEU A 80 -5.36 0.89 -18.77
CA LEU A 80 -5.46 2.07 -19.63
C LEU A 80 -5.65 1.70 -21.09
N VAL A 81 -4.96 0.66 -21.57
CA VAL A 81 -5.16 0.09 -22.92
C VAL A 81 -6.59 -0.41 -23.07
N ALA A 82 -7.05 -1.26 -22.15
CA ALA A 82 -8.42 -1.78 -22.18
C ALA A 82 -9.49 -0.69 -22.09
N TYR A 83 -9.22 0.38 -21.34
CA TYR A 83 -10.10 1.55 -21.28
C TYR A 83 -10.08 2.35 -22.58
N ASN A 84 -8.92 2.50 -23.22
CA ASN A 84 -8.78 3.15 -24.52
C ASN A 84 -9.57 2.42 -25.60
N GLU A 85 -9.49 1.10 -25.67
CA GLU A 85 -10.26 0.31 -26.63
C GLU A 85 -11.78 0.53 -26.53
N ARG A 86 -12.27 0.93 -25.36
CA ARG A 86 -13.69 1.19 -25.10
C ARG A 86 -14.11 2.63 -25.35
N THR A 87 -13.22 3.58 -25.14
CA THR A 87 -13.57 5.01 -25.05
C THR A 87 -12.83 5.89 -26.05
N ASN A 88 -11.78 5.38 -26.70
CA ASN A 88 -10.84 6.13 -27.53
C ASN A 88 -10.28 7.38 -26.82
N TRP A 89 -10.17 7.35 -25.49
CA TRP A 89 -9.74 8.51 -24.70
C TRP A 89 -8.35 9.01 -25.08
N MET A 90 -7.46 8.15 -25.59
CA MET A 90 -6.13 8.57 -26.07
C MET A 90 -6.23 9.47 -27.30
N ASP A 91 -7.18 9.22 -28.19
CA ASP A 91 -7.40 10.07 -29.37
C ASP A 91 -7.95 11.45 -28.94
N ASP A 92 -8.90 11.46 -28.00
CA ASP A 92 -9.46 12.68 -27.42
C ASP A 92 -8.39 13.49 -26.67
N TRP A 93 -7.54 12.82 -25.90
CA TRP A 93 -6.43 13.44 -25.16
C TRP A 93 -5.35 13.98 -26.11
N SER A 94 -5.01 13.24 -27.17
CA SER A 94 -4.07 13.69 -28.21
C SER A 94 -4.61 14.94 -28.93
N GLN A 95 -5.89 14.96 -29.27
CA GLN A 95 -6.54 16.14 -29.84
C GLN A 95 -6.53 17.33 -28.89
N PHE A 96 -6.80 17.12 -27.59
CA PHE A 96 -6.71 18.16 -26.56
C PHE A 96 -5.29 18.73 -26.42
N MET A 97 -4.28 17.87 -26.37
CA MET A 97 -2.87 18.29 -26.28
C MET A 97 -2.41 19.04 -27.54
N MET A 98 -2.84 18.60 -28.73
CA MET A 98 -2.55 19.28 -29.99
C MET A 98 -3.34 20.58 -30.19
N ALA A 99 -4.47 20.76 -29.49
CA ALA A 99 -5.25 22.00 -29.51
C ALA A 99 -4.58 23.17 -28.76
N GLY A 100 -3.37 22.98 -28.20
CA GLY A 100 -2.53 24.07 -27.68
C GLY A 100 -2.98 24.62 -26.33
N VAL A 101 -3.79 23.89 -25.55
CA VAL A 101 -4.22 24.29 -24.19
C VAL A 101 -3.10 24.07 -23.14
N VAL A 102 -1.87 23.82 -23.59
CA VAL A 102 -0.67 23.53 -22.80
C VAL A 102 0.09 24.83 -22.47
N ASP A 103 -0.58 25.98 -22.42
CA ASP A 103 0.03 27.27 -22.01
C ASP A 103 0.04 27.49 -20.49
N ASP A 104 -0.54 26.57 -19.69
CA ASP A 104 -0.63 26.66 -18.22
C ASP A 104 0.21 25.58 -17.51
N TRP A 105 1.32 25.15 -18.13
CA TRP A 105 2.27 24.27 -17.47
C TRP A 105 3.22 25.15 -16.64
N VAL A 106 3.15 25.00 -15.31
CA VAL A 106 4.10 25.63 -14.39
C VAL A 106 5.50 25.15 -14.76
N GLU A 107 6.36 26.06 -15.24
CA GLU A 107 7.77 25.76 -15.46
C GLU A 107 8.39 25.33 -14.12
N CYS A 108 8.85 24.08 -14.04
CA CYS A 108 9.68 23.62 -12.94
C CYS A 108 11.09 24.22 -13.09
N SER A 109 11.24 25.51 -12.85
CA SER A 109 12.57 26.12 -12.70
C SER A 109 13.15 25.67 -11.36
N VAL A 110 14.20 24.86 -11.40
CA VAL A 110 15.06 24.65 -10.23
C VAL A 110 15.97 25.86 -10.14
N ASP A 111 15.61 26.80 -9.28
CA ASP A 111 16.49 27.93 -8.96
C ASP A 111 17.78 27.39 -8.35
N THR A 112 18.88 27.49 -9.11
CA THR A 112 20.26 27.30 -8.65
C THR A 112 20.83 28.57 -8.06
#